data_AF-A0AA51Q876-F1
#
_entry.id   AF-A0AA51Q876-F1
#
_cell.length_a   1.000
_cell.length_b   1.000
_cell.length_c   1.000
_cell.angle_alpha   90.00
_cell.angle_beta   90.00
_cell.angle_gamma   90.00
#
_symmetry.space_group_name_H-M   'P 1'
#
loop_
_entity.id
_entity.type
_entity.pdbx_description
1 polymer ?
#
loop_
_entity_poly.entity_id
_entity_poly.type
_entity_poly.pdbx_seq_one_letter_code
_entity_poly.pdbx_strand_id
1 'polypeptide(L)'
;MRQSKRKAELLHSRSGRGPNGEIYGGTSYGGNVFKYVKGKGFTDLGQVWPAKQSVRSLAINKNVLFAGLGSKAELVAWNLTTKKKQSILPAKYHSQTSVLDLKLAGGILFAKVDPDKKILTFDANTFAFLGEFHALPKRFLNYLWTESRFILQRTTTFIARMYLRAERKRLMEHLRERKPFP
;
A
#
# COMPACT_ATOMS: atom_id res chain seq x y z
N MET A 1 -1.40 41.69 -1.55
CA MET A 1 -0.98 40.42 -0.92
C MET A 1 -2.20 39.68 -0.35
N ARG A 2 -2.67 38.59 -0.99
CA ARG A 2 -3.66 37.67 -0.41
C ARG A 2 -3.53 36.30 -1.10
N GLN A 3 -2.65 35.44 -0.60
CA GLN A 3 -2.72 34.00 -0.89
C GLN A 3 -3.64 33.35 0.13
N SER A 4 -4.94 33.27 -0.18
CA SER A 4 -5.90 32.59 0.68
C SER A 4 -5.98 31.11 0.34
N LYS A 5 -5.68 30.28 1.35
CA LYS A 5 -6.34 29.00 1.64
C LYS A 5 -6.39 27.99 0.50
N ARG A 6 -5.29 27.28 0.25
CA ARG A 6 -5.38 25.92 -0.32
C ARG A 6 -5.81 24.97 0.78
N LYS A 7 -7.13 24.79 0.88
CA LYS A 7 -7.80 23.73 1.64
C LYS A 7 -7.22 22.41 1.13
N ALA A 8 -6.45 21.71 1.97
CA ALA A 8 -5.96 20.38 1.67
C ALA A 8 -7.18 19.45 1.63
N GLU A 9 -7.71 19.28 0.42
CA GLU A 9 -8.78 18.34 0.13
C GLU A 9 -8.21 16.93 0.34
N LEU A 10 -8.52 16.35 1.51
CA LEU A 10 -8.20 14.97 1.87
C LEU A 10 -9.07 14.02 1.01
N LEU A 11 -8.67 13.85 -0.24
CA LEU A 11 -9.25 12.88 -1.18
C LEU A 11 -8.32 11.66 -1.24
N HIS A 12 -8.82 10.51 -0.78
CA HIS A 12 -8.24 9.17 -0.93
C HIS A 12 -6.74 9.09 -0.57
N SER A 13 -6.43 8.95 0.73
CA SER A 13 -5.09 9.14 1.28
C SER A 13 -4.00 8.28 0.62
N ARG A 14 -3.25 8.89 -0.30
CA ARG A 14 -1.91 8.48 -0.76
C ARG A 14 -0.84 8.79 0.31
N SER A 15 -1.22 8.71 1.58
CA SER A 15 -0.42 9.07 2.75
C SER A 15 -0.47 7.98 3.80
N GLY A 16 0.69 7.65 4.38
CA GLY A 16 0.83 6.69 5.47
C GLY A 16 0.72 7.39 6.82
N ARG A 17 0.07 6.76 7.81
CA ARG A 17 0.00 7.29 9.19
C ARG A 17 0.97 6.54 10.09
N GLY A 18 1.94 7.25 10.64
CA GLY A 18 2.89 6.73 11.62
C GLY A 18 2.26 6.44 12.98
N PRO A 19 2.96 5.67 13.83
CA PRO A 19 2.44 5.22 15.12
C PRO A 19 2.19 6.37 16.11
N ASN A 20 2.87 7.51 15.99
CA ASN A 20 2.72 8.64 16.92
C ASN A 20 1.95 9.81 16.29
N GLY A 21 1.12 9.53 15.29
CA GLY A 21 0.32 10.56 14.60
C GLY A 21 1.07 11.32 13.51
N GLU A 22 2.27 10.86 13.11
CA GLU A 22 2.96 11.41 11.96
C GLU A 22 2.23 11.07 10.66
N ILE A 23 2.29 11.97 9.68
CA ILE A 23 1.72 11.74 8.35
C ILE A 23 2.87 11.70 7.35
N TYR A 24 2.93 10.66 6.54
CA TYR A 24 3.93 10.49 5.49
C TYR A 24 3.29 10.72 4.14
N GLY A 25 3.97 11.47 3.27
CA GLY A 25 3.53 11.70 1.89
C GLY A 25 4.69 11.54 0.92
N GLY A 26 4.34 11.21 -0.32
CA GLY A 26 5.29 11.03 -1.41
C GLY A 26 5.17 12.13 -2.47
N THR A 27 6.27 12.47 -3.12
CA THR A 27 6.29 13.40 -4.25
C THR A 27 6.28 12.67 -5.59
N SER A 28 5.60 13.26 -6.56
CA SER A 28 5.57 12.74 -7.93
C SER A 28 6.92 12.96 -8.63
N TYR A 29 7.38 14.20 -8.65
CA TYR A 29 8.67 14.57 -9.21
C TYR A 29 9.76 14.42 -8.13
N GLY A 30 10.88 13.80 -8.46
CA GLY A 30 11.98 13.50 -7.53
C GLY A 30 11.84 12.18 -6.77
N GLY A 31 10.61 11.70 -6.51
CA GLY A 31 10.43 10.43 -5.80
C GLY A 31 10.80 10.50 -4.31
N ASN A 32 10.60 11.67 -3.69
CA ASN A 32 10.92 11.92 -2.28
C ASN A 32 9.76 11.52 -1.38
N VAL A 33 10.08 11.25 -0.13
CA VAL A 33 9.09 11.13 0.95
C VAL A 33 9.32 12.23 1.97
N PHE A 34 8.22 12.84 2.43
CA PHE A 34 8.24 13.75 3.55
C PHE A 34 7.42 13.19 4.72
N LYS A 35 7.71 13.69 5.91
CA LYS A 35 6.96 13.48 7.14
C LYS A 35 6.36 14.80 7.62
N TYR A 36 5.13 14.78 8.07
CA TYR A 36 4.47 15.90 8.74
C TYR A 36 4.13 15.50 10.18
N VAL A 37 4.45 16.40 11.12
CA VAL A 37 4.07 16.26 12.53
C VAL A 37 3.36 17.52 12.96
N LYS A 38 2.16 17.39 13.54
CA LYS A 38 1.40 18.54 14.05
C LYS A 38 2.25 19.34 15.04
N GLY A 39 2.32 20.66 14.86
CA GLY A 39 3.13 21.56 15.68
C GLY A 39 4.61 21.65 15.29
N LYS A 40 5.19 20.64 14.61
CA LYS A 40 6.58 20.68 14.10
C LYS A 40 6.69 20.99 12.59
N GLY A 41 5.63 20.71 11.83
CA GLY A 41 5.60 20.95 10.39
C GLY A 41 6.16 19.79 9.57
N PHE A 42 6.69 20.11 8.39
CA PHE A 42 7.19 19.15 7.40
C PHE A 42 8.69 18.87 7.59
N THR A 43 9.11 17.63 7.33
CA THR A 43 10.50 17.19 7.28
C THR A 43 10.66 16.36 6.01
N ASP A 44 11.58 16.76 5.12
CA ASP A 44 11.95 15.91 3.99
C ASP A 44 12.81 14.74 4.49
N LEU A 45 12.48 13.53 4.06
CA LEU A 45 13.25 12.33 4.34
C LEU A 45 14.18 11.96 3.18
N GLY A 46 13.96 12.56 2.01
CA GLY A 46 14.73 12.35 0.78
C GLY A 46 14.11 11.32 -0.17
N GLN A 47 14.83 11.06 -1.26
CA GLN A 47 14.41 10.16 -2.34
C GLN A 47 14.31 8.71 -1.86
N VAL A 48 13.24 8.00 -2.23
CA VAL A 48 13.01 6.60 -1.83
C VAL A 48 14.03 5.66 -2.44
N TRP A 49 14.26 5.77 -3.76
CA TRP A 49 15.18 4.89 -4.49
C TRP A 49 15.90 5.69 -5.59
N PRO A 50 17.22 5.50 -5.77
CA PRO A 50 17.99 6.23 -6.76
C PRO A 50 17.37 6.13 -8.16
N ALA A 51 17.32 7.26 -8.86
CA ALA A 51 16.81 7.37 -10.23
C ALA A 51 15.36 6.86 -10.46
N LYS A 52 14.60 6.61 -9.38
CA LYS A 52 13.17 6.32 -9.46
C LYS A 52 12.37 7.56 -9.06
N GLN A 53 11.22 7.70 -9.70
CA GLN A 53 10.32 8.83 -9.50
C GLN A 53 8.93 8.33 -9.14
N SER A 54 8.02 9.27 -8.90
CA SER A 54 6.59 9.01 -8.75
C SER A 54 6.27 8.05 -7.62
N VAL A 55 6.40 8.51 -6.37
CA VAL A 55 5.82 7.78 -5.24
C VAL A 55 4.29 7.76 -5.42
N ARG A 56 3.73 6.58 -5.62
CA ARG A 56 2.30 6.38 -5.89
C ARG A 56 1.49 6.12 -4.63
N SER A 57 2.04 5.30 -3.74
CA SER A 57 1.40 4.94 -2.49
C SER A 57 2.42 4.61 -1.40
N LEU A 58 2.00 4.78 -0.15
CA LEU A 58 2.80 4.59 1.05
C LEU A 58 2.02 3.76 2.07
N ALA A 59 2.71 2.85 2.75
CA ALA A 59 2.21 2.17 3.94
C ALA A 59 3.31 2.15 5.01
N ILE A 60 2.95 2.05 6.28
CA ILE A 60 3.94 2.05 7.37
C ILE A 60 3.61 0.97 8.39
N ASN A 61 4.62 0.17 8.74
CA ASN A 61 4.58 -0.83 9.81
C ASN A 61 5.69 -0.52 10.81
N LYS A 62 5.34 -0.06 12.01
CA LYS A 62 6.32 0.38 13.04
C LYS A 62 7.29 1.42 12.46
N ASN A 63 8.56 1.05 12.26
CA ASN A 63 9.61 1.92 11.74
C ASN A 63 9.93 1.67 10.26
N VAL A 64 9.16 0.82 9.57
CA VAL A 64 9.37 0.51 8.16
C VAL A 64 8.32 1.21 7.32
N LEU A 65 8.77 2.11 6.45
CA LEU A 65 7.96 2.73 5.42
C LEU A 65 8.06 1.90 4.13
N PHE A 66 6.92 1.46 3.63
CA PHE A 66 6.78 0.87 2.31
C PHE A 66 6.39 1.93 1.31
N ALA A 67 7.05 1.95 0.16
CA ALA A 67 6.80 2.89 -0.90
C ALA A 67 6.66 2.19 -2.25
N GLY A 68 5.50 2.37 -2.87
CA GLY A 68 5.23 1.95 -4.23
C GLY A 68 5.62 3.07 -5.19
N LEU A 69 6.49 2.77 -6.14
CA LEU A 69 7.02 3.72 -7.12
C LEU A 69 6.46 3.46 -8.52
N GLY A 70 6.49 4.50 -9.35
CA GLY A 70 6.16 4.44 -10.77
C GLY A 70 7.38 4.72 -11.67
N SER A 71 7.13 4.77 -12.98
CA SER A 71 8.18 4.92 -14.01
C SER A 71 9.16 3.75 -14.00
N LYS A 72 8.59 2.55 -14.17
CA LYS A 72 9.11 1.20 -13.85
C LYS A 72 8.85 0.84 -12.40
N ALA A 73 7.94 -0.10 -12.20
CA ALA A 73 7.48 -0.53 -10.90
C ALA A 73 8.65 -0.88 -9.98
N GLU A 74 8.53 -0.40 -8.75
CA GLU A 74 9.42 -0.73 -7.66
C GLU A 74 8.64 -0.69 -6.36
N LEU A 75 8.93 -1.61 -5.46
CA LEU A 75 8.39 -1.65 -4.11
C LEU A 75 9.55 -1.63 -3.14
N VAL A 76 9.68 -0.55 -2.37
CA VAL A 76 10.79 -0.35 -1.46
C VAL A 76 10.32 -0.46 -0.03
N ALA A 77 11.02 -1.25 0.78
CA ALA A 77 10.96 -1.19 2.23
C ALA A 77 12.10 -0.30 2.75
N TRP A 78 11.74 0.74 3.50
CA TRP A 78 12.67 1.71 4.06
C TRP A 78 12.59 1.72 5.59
N ASN A 79 13.65 1.28 6.25
CA ASN A 79 13.80 1.41 7.69
C ASN A 79 14.11 2.86 8.07
N LEU A 80 13.18 3.53 8.74
CA LEU A 80 13.27 4.95 9.10
C LEU A 80 14.30 5.24 10.19
N THR A 81 14.66 4.22 11.00
CA THR A 81 15.66 4.30 12.06
C THR A 81 17.07 4.17 11.49
N THR A 82 17.35 3.09 10.76
CA THR A 82 18.69 2.81 10.21
C THR A 82 18.95 3.47 8.87
N LYS A 83 17.92 4.08 8.27
CA LYS A 83 17.91 4.65 6.91
C LYS A 83 18.17 3.65 5.78
N LYS A 84 18.27 2.35 6.08
CA LYS A 84 18.45 1.30 5.07
C LYS A 84 17.19 1.15 4.20
N LYS A 85 17.41 0.98 2.90
CA LYS A 85 16.38 0.80 1.87
C LYS A 85 16.66 -0.51 1.15
N GLN A 86 15.60 -1.24 0.79
CA GLN A 86 15.70 -2.43 -0.03
C GLN A 86 14.51 -2.54 -0.97
N SER A 87 14.76 -2.99 -2.19
CA SER A 87 13.71 -3.43 -3.10
C SER A 87 13.19 -4.79 -2.62
N ILE A 88 11.88 -4.93 -2.58
CA ILE A 88 11.18 -6.18 -2.21
C ILE A 88 10.24 -6.65 -3.33
N LEU A 89 10.25 -5.98 -4.49
CA LEU A 89 9.42 -6.35 -5.62
C LEU A 89 10.00 -7.60 -6.29
N PRO A 90 9.23 -8.70 -6.48
CA PRO A 90 9.71 -9.85 -7.21
C PRO A 90 10.09 -9.48 -8.64
N ALA A 91 11.19 -10.06 -9.14
CA ALA A 91 11.81 -9.63 -10.40
C ALA A 91 10.84 -9.65 -11.60
N LYS A 92 9.92 -10.61 -11.62
CA LYS A 92 8.88 -10.75 -12.66
C LYS A 92 7.95 -9.55 -12.81
N TYR A 93 7.92 -8.63 -11.84
CA TYR A 93 7.08 -7.43 -11.87
C TYR A 93 7.84 -6.13 -12.17
N HIS A 94 9.16 -6.16 -12.38
CA HIS A 94 9.87 -4.92 -12.75
C HIS A 94 9.50 -4.38 -14.13
N SER A 95 8.89 -5.20 -14.99
CA SER A 95 8.31 -4.79 -16.27
C SER A 95 7.00 -4.01 -16.12
N GLN A 96 6.36 -4.06 -14.96
CA GLN A 96 5.14 -3.31 -14.66
C GLN A 96 5.45 -1.81 -14.62
N THR A 97 4.43 -0.98 -14.85
CA THR A 97 4.58 0.48 -14.91
C THR A 97 4.74 1.07 -13.51
N SER A 98 4.01 0.53 -12.54
CA SER A 98 3.96 1.07 -11.18
C SER A 98 3.37 0.09 -10.16
N VAL A 99 3.70 0.35 -8.89
CA VAL A 99 2.98 -0.17 -7.73
C VAL A 99 2.03 0.94 -7.24
N LEU A 100 0.75 0.82 -7.59
CA LEU A 100 -0.22 1.92 -7.48
C LEU A 100 -0.80 2.11 -6.08
N ASP A 101 -1.04 1.02 -5.36
CA ASP A 101 -1.75 1.06 -4.09
C ASP A 101 -1.14 0.10 -3.09
N LEU A 102 -0.98 0.57 -1.86
CA LEU A 102 -0.41 -0.17 -0.74
C LEU A 102 -1.42 -0.17 0.41
N LYS A 103 -1.71 -1.35 0.95
CA LYS A 103 -2.54 -1.51 2.15
C LYS A 103 -1.83 -2.41 3.13
N LEU A 104 -1.76 -2.00 4.40
CA LEU A 104 -1.27 -2.85 5.48
C LEU A 104 -2.45 -3.30 6.34
N ALA A 105 -2.58 -4.62 6.54
CA ALA A 105 -3.59 -5.18 7.44
C ALA A 105 -3.10 -6.48 8.07
N GLY A 106 -3.19 -6.59 9.39
CA GLY A 106 -2.90 -7.83 10.12
C GLY A 106 -1.47 -8.37 9.92
N GLY A 107 -0.48 -7.49 9.70
CA GLY A 107 0.90 -7.89 9.42
C GLY A 107 1.18 -8.25 7.96
N ILE A 108 0.18 -8.16 7.08
CA ILE A 108 0.32 -8.40 5.64
C ILE A 108 0.28 -7.07 4.90
N LEU A 109 1.25 -6.87 4.01
CA LEU A 109 1.28 -5.78 3.05
C LEU A 109 0.70 -6.26 1.73
N PHE A 110 -0.33 -5.56 1.25
CA PHE A 110 -0.95 -5.75 -0.05
C PHE A 110 -0.45 -4.66 -0.98
N ALA A 111 0.08 -5.04 -2.14
CA ALA A 111 0.61 -4.13 -3.15
C ALA A 111 -0.02 -4.38 -4.51
N LYS A 112 -0.71 -3.38 -5.06
CA LYS A 112 -1.35 -3.48 -6.37
C LYS A 112 -0.41 -3.02 -7.47
N VAL A 113 -0.14 -3.89 -8.45
CA VAL A 113 0.67 -3.57 -9.63
C VAL A 113 -0.19 -3.18 -10.83
N ASP A 114 0.43 -2.43 -11.75
CA ASP A 114 -0.18 -1.92 -12.99
C ASP A 114 0.76 -2.17 -14.19
N PRO A 115 0.25 -2.61 -15.36
CA PRO A 115 -1.15 -2.70 -15.76
C PRO A 115 -1.89 -3.96 -15.32
N ASP A 116 -1.20 -5.01 -14.87
CA ASP A 116 -1.80 -6.35 -14.66
C ASP A 116 -2.92 -6.40 -13.62
N LYS A 117 -3.06 -5.36 -12.79
CA LYS A 117 -4.03 -5.26 -11.68
C LYS A 117 -3.94 -6.42 -10.68
N LYS A 118 -2.82 -7.14 -10.64
CA LYS A 118 -2.56 -8.13 -9.60
C LYS A 118 -2.33 -7.44 -8.26
N ILE A 119 -2.72 -8.12 -7.19
CA ILE A 119 -2.44 -7.77 -5.81
C ILE A 119 -1.40 -8.75 -5.30
N LEU A 120 -0.25 -8.22 -4.95
CA LEU A 120 0.87 -8.94 -4.35
C LEU A 120 0.74 -8.87 -2.84
N THR A 121 1.11 -9.95 -2.16
CA THR A 121 1.06 -10.03 -0.70
C THR A 121 2.45 -10.30 -0.15
N PHE A 122 2.79 -9.60 0.94
CA PHE A 122 4.06 -9.72 1.62
C PHE A 122 3.85 -9.78 3.12
N ASP A 123 4.71 -10.51 3.83
CA ASP A 123 4.82 -10.38 5.27
C ASP A 123 5.49 -9.04 5.59
N ALA A 124 4.84 -8.19 6.39
CA ALA A 124 5.30 -6.83 6.61
C ALA A 124 6.45 -6.71 7.64
N ASN A 125 6.87 -7.82 8.26
CA ASN A 125 7.99 -7.85 9.21
C ASN A 125 9.25 -8.43 8.57
N THR A 126 9.10 -9.48 7.76
CA THR A 126 10.19 -10.21 7.09
C THR A 126 10.37 -9.82 5.64
N PHE A 127 9.38 -9.16 5.05
CA PHE A 127 9.30 -8.78 3.64
C PHE A 127 9.22 -9.96 2.67
N ALA A 128 8.99 -11.17 3.19
CA ALA A 128 8.80 -12.35 2.37
C ALA A 128 7.57 -12.18 1.47
N PHE A 129 7.73 -12.48 0.19
CA PHE A 129 6.61 -12.55 -0.75
C PHE A 129 5.77 -13.79 -0.43
N LEU A 130 4.48 -13.60 -0.19
CA LEU A 130 3.55 -14.64 0.24
C LEU A 130 2.68 -15.18 -0.92
N GLY A 131 2.52 -14.39 -1.99
CA GLY A 131 1.73 -14.78 -3.14
C GLY A 131 1.06 -13.61 -3.85
N GLU A 132 0.30 -13.92 -4.89
CA GLU A 132 -0.42 -12.96 -5.72
C GLU A 132 -1.86 -13.42 -5.98
N PHE A 133 -2.76 -12.48 -6.22
CA PHE A 133 -4.10 -12.77 -6.74
C PHE A 133 -4.60 -11.62 -7.62
N HIS A 134 -5.55 -11.90 -8.50
CA HIS A 134 -6.13 -10.88 -9.36
C HIS A 134 -7.05 -9.95 -8.56
N ALA A 135 -6.92 -8.63 -8.75
CA ALA A 135 -7.95 -7.72 -8.26
C ALA A 135 -9.26 -7.99 -9.01
N LEU A 136 -10.35 -8.12 -8.27
CA LEU A 136 -11.67 -8.28 -8.89
C LEU A 136 -11.94 -7.11 -9.85
N PRO A 137 -12.45 -7.38 -11.07
CA PRO A 137 -12.76 -6.33 -12.03
C PRO A 137 -13.81 -5.37 -11.45
N LYS A 138 -13.69 -4.07 -11.75
CA LYS A 138 -14.63 -3.02 -11.27
C LYS A 138 -16.10 -3.36 -11.54
N ARG A 139 -16.39 -4.07 -12.65
CA ARG A 139 -17.74 -4.56 -12.99
C ARG A 139 -18.33 -5.49 -11.93
N PHE A 140 -17.50 -6.31 -11.30
CA PHE A 140 -17.92 -7.24 -10.24
C PHE A 140 -18.22 -6.50 -8.92
N LEU A 141 -17.44 -5.45 -8.62
CA LEU A 141 -17.74 -4.56 -7.50
C LEU A 141 -19.08 -3.85 -7.72
N ASN A 142 -19.35 -3.33 -8.91
CA ASN A 142 -20.64 -2.68 -9.22
C ASN A 142 -21.82 -3.66 -9.11
N TYR A 143 -21.65 -4.93 -9.50
CA TYR A 143 -22.68 -5.97 -9.31
C TYR A 143 -22.99 -6.19 -7.82
N LEU A 144 -21.96 -6.25 -6.97
CA LEU A 144 -22.14 -6.33 -5.52
C LEU A 144 -22.81 -5.06 -4.96
N TRP A 145 -22.61 -3.89 -5.55
CA TRP A 145 -23.28 -2.65 -5.17
C TRP A 145 -24.75 -2.57 -5.62
N THR A 146 -25.10 -3.12 -6.80
CA THR A 146 -26.46 -3.10 -7.35
C THR A 146 -27.37 -4.12 -6.65
N GLU A 147 -26.88 -5.34 -6.38
CA GLU A 147 -27.62 -6.38 -5.67
C GLU A 147 -27.77 -6.08 -4.16
N SER A 148 -26.87 -5.26 -3.58
CA SER A 148 -26.93 -4.88 -2.16
C SER A 148 -27.92 -3.74 -1.86
N ARG A 149 -28.70 -3.26 -2.82
CA ARG A 149 -29.73 -2.23 -2.57
C ARG A 149 -30.85 -2.70 -1.63
N PHE A 150 -30.98 -3.99 -1.37
CA PHE A 150 -32.00 -4.51 -0.45
C PHE A 150 -31.53 -4.80 0.98
N ILE A 151 -30.21 -4.89 1.25
CA ILE A 151 -29.75 -5.26 2.59
C ILE A 151 -28.45 -4.53 2.96
N LEU A 152 -28.59 -3.51 3.83
CA LEU A 152 -27.66 -3.02 4.87
C LEU A 152 -26.71 -1.82 4.62
N GLN A 153 -26.98 -0.75 5.37
CA GLN A 153 -26.01 0.28 5.79
C GLN A 153 -25.06 -0.19 6.94
N ARG A 154 -25.05 -1.47 7.35
CA ARG A 154 -24.19 -1.95 8.47
C ARG A 154 -23.35 -3.22 8.23
N THR A 155 -23.40 -3.87 7.07
CA THR A 155 -22.64 -5.15 6.83
C THR A 155 -21.54 -5.10 5.78
N THR A 156 -21.28 -3.97 5.15
CA THR A 156 -20.14 -3.85 4.21
C THR A 156 -18.81 -4.13 4.92
N THR A 157 -18.71 -3.76 6.20
CA THR A 157 -17.56 -4.12 7.06
C THR A 157 -17.55 -5.60 7.43
N PHE A 158 -18.70 -6.28 7.49
CA PHE A 158 -18.81 -7.67 7.90
C PHE A 158 -18.38 -8.63 6.77
N ILE A 159 -18.83 -8.42 5.53
CA ILE A 159 -18.47 -9.27 4.39
C ILE A 159 -17.00 -9.09 4.01
N ALA A 160 -16.49 -7.85 3.99
CA ALA A 160 -15.07 -7.60 3.77
C ALA A 160 -14.21 -8.20 4.90
N ARG A 161 -14.67 -8.15 6.15
CA ARG A 161 -14.00 -8.84 7.27
C ARG A 161 -14.09 -10.36 7.19
N MET A 162 -15.19 -10.92 6.68
CA MET A 162 -15.34 -12.36 6.45
C MET A 162 -14.41 -12.83 5.33
N TYR A 163 -14.35 -12.11 4.21
CA TYR A 163 -13.44 -12.44 3.11
C TYR A 163 -11.98 -12.32 3.56
N LEU A 164 -11.60 -11.24 4.24
CA LEU A 164 -10.26 -11.09 4.81
C LEU A 164 -9.95 -12.13 5.91
N ARG A 165 -10.94 -12.59 6.68
CA ARG A 165 -10.77 -13.68 7.66
C ARG A 165 -10.62 -15.04 6.99
N ALA A 166 -11.42 -15.33 5.98
CA ALA A 166 -11.35 -16.58 5.23
C ALA A 166 -10.03 -16.68 4.46
N GLU A 167 -9.62 -15.59 3.82
CA GLU A 167 -8.36 -15.54 3.08
C GLU A 167 -7.16 -15.55 4.02
N ARG A 168 -7.24 -14.86 5.17
CA ARG A 168 -6.24 -15.00 6.25
C ARG A 168 -6.17 -16.43 6.77
N LYS A 169 -7.29 -17.13 6.94
CA LYS A 169 -7.30 -18.52 7.41
C LYS A 169 -6.62 -19.42 6.37
N ARG A 170 -6.97 -19.30 5.09
CA ARG A 170 -6.35 -20.02 3.98
C ARG A 170 -4.85 -19.74 3.84
N LEU A 171 -4.44 -18.46 3.90
CA LEU A 171 -3.03 -18.06 3.89
C LEU A 171 -2.28 -18.60 5.11
N MET A 172 -2.86 -18.56 6.30
CA MET A 172 -2.22 -19.05 7.52
C MET A 172 -2.10 -20.58 7.53
N GLU A 173 -3.10 -21.29 7.02
CA GLU A 173 -3.08 -22.75 6.86
C GLU A 173 -2.03 -23.17 5.82
N HIS A 174 -1.94 -22.42 4.72
CA HIS A 174 -0.92 -22.61 3.69
C HIS A 174 0.52 -22.33 4.18
N LEU A 175 0.74 -21.23 4.90
CA LEU A 175 2.04 -20.89 5.49
C LEU A 175 2.48 -21.88 6.57
N ARG A 176 1.53 -22.53 7.25
CA ARG A 176 1.79 -23.59 8.24
C ARG A 176 2.26 -24.89 7.59
N GLU A 177 1.80 -25.17 6.37
CA GLU A 177 2.16 -26.39 5.63
C GLU A 177 3.44 -26.28 4.78
N ARG A 178 4.03 -25.08 4.64
CA ARG A 178 5.19 -24.80 3.75
C ARG A 178 5.04 -25.35 2.31
N LYS A 179 3.81 -25.57 1.85
CA LYS A 179 3.55 -25.95 0.46
C LYS A 179 3.57 -24.69 -0.40
N PRO A 180 4.03 -24.74 -1.66
CA PRO A 180 3.84 -23.64 -2.61
C PRO A 180 2.37 -23.54 -3.04
N PHE A 181 1.86 -22.32 -3.25
CA PHE A 181 0.50 -22.08 -3.74
C PHE A 181 0.43 -22.47 -5.23
N PRO A 182 -0.57 -23.24 -5.68
CA PRO A 182 -0.80 -23.49 -7.10
C PRO A 182 -1.25 -22.22 -7.85
#